data_AF-A0A1Y4GEH7-F1
#
_entry.id   AF-A0A1Y4GEH7-F1
#
_cell.length_a   1.000
_cell.length_b   1.000
_cell.length_c   1.000
_cell.angle_alpha   90.00
_cell.angle_beta   90.00
_cell.angle_gamma   90.00
#
_symmetry.space_group_name_H-M   'P 1'
#
loop_
_entity.id
_entity.type
_entity.pdbx_description
1 polymer ?
#
loop_
_entity_poly.entity_id
_entity_poly.type
_entity_poly.pdbx_seq_one_letter_code
_entity_poly.pdbx_strand_id
1 'polypeptide(L)'
;MASGNKSTATGNSAAASGTSSTAIGNSASAAGDYSTAVGNSSAASNRNSTAIGSNANALGANSVAIGSGSVAAGDNIVSFGSDTIKRQLTNVADGGVYSGSSDAVTGGQLWDAYQRMGTMENNIYREMDNLREDINIVGAHAAALSGLHPIQYDPDMPTTLSAAVGTYRDEYAVAVGVFHYTRETVMFNLGASICSDGDLMGRAGVSFAVGKGGEKSKKRAKDAASMQKRMDEMEAMLTKLMEENEQNKQTIIELTSQLEAKN
;
A
#
# COMPACT_ATOMS: atom_id res chain seq x y z
N MET A 1 53.35 -48.48 -19.98
CA MET A 1 53.41 -48.53 -21.45
C MET A 1 53.01 -47.16 -21.99
N ALA A 2 53.95 -46.47 -22.63
CA ALA A 2 53.72 -45.20 -23.31
C ALA A 2 53.62 -45.50 -24.82
N SER A 3 52.42 -45.84 -25.30
CA SER A 3 52.20 -46.25 -26.70
C SER A 3 51.76 -45.09 -27.59
N GLY A 4 51.23 -44.01 -27.03
CA GLY A 4 50.91 -42.80 -27.77
C GLY A 4 52.16 -42.04 -28.22
N ASN A 5 52.10 -41.35 -29.36
CA ASN A 5 53.19 -40.50 -29.82
C ASN A 5 53.48 -39.40 -28.77
N LYS A 6 54.74 -39.23 -28.35
CA LYS A 6 55.15 -38.26 -27.31
C LYS A 6 54.43 -38.45 -25.95
N SER A 7 54.04 -39.67 -25.62
CA SER A 7 53.37 -39.97 -24.35
C SER A 7 54.35 -40.26 -23.22
N THR A 8 53.89 -40.14 -21.97
CA THR A 8 54.63 -40.52 -20.76
C THR A 8 53.80 -41.50 -19.93
N ALA A 9 54.38 -42.63 -19.53
CA ALA A 9 53.72 -43.60 -18.67
C ALA A 9 54.65 -44.08 -17.55
N THR A 10 54.31 -43.75 -16.30
CA THR A 10 55.12 -44.09 -15.11
C THR A 10 54.26 -44.81 -14.08
N GLY A 11 54.61 -46.08 -13.79
CA GLY A 11 53.89 -46.92 -12.83
C GLY A 11 53.63 -48.32 -13.38
N ASN A 12 53.42 -49.28 -12.48
CA ASN A 12 53.06 -50.65 -12.88
C ASN A 12 51.72 -50.63 -13.61
N SER A 13 51.67 -51.21 -14.82
CA SER A 13 50.48 -51.22 -15.69
C SER A 13 49.92 -49.84 -16.08
N ALA A 14 50.68 -48.75 -15.88
CA ALA A 14 50.29 -47.43 -16.40
C ALA A 14 50.25 -47.47 -17.92
N ALA A 15 49.22 -46.91 -18.55
CA ALA A 15 49.02 -46.88 -19.99
C ALA A 15 48.75 -45.45 -20.46
N ALA A 16 49.65 -44.90 -21.28
CA ALA A 16 49.45 -43.63 -21.96
C ALA A 16 49.34 -43.90 -23.46
N SER A 17 48.11 -44.10 -23.94
CA SER A 17 47.85 -44.50 -25.34
C SER A 17 47.45 -43.35 -26.25
N GLY A 18 46.96 -42.24 -25.70
CA GLY A 18 46.66 -41.04 -26.48
C GLY A 18 47.94 -40.32 -26.93
N THR A 19 47.86 -39.60 -28.05
CA THR A 19 48.95 -38.72 -28.50
C THR A 19 49.20 -37.64 -27.46
N SER A 20 50.47 -37.42 -27.08
CA SER A 20 50.89 -36.45 -26.06
C SER A 20 50.20 -36.63 -24.69
N SER A 21 49.81 -37.86 -24.35
CA SER A 21 49.16 -38.19 -23.08
C SER A 21 50.16 -38.46 -21.94
N THR A 22 49.72 -38.30 -20.70
CA THR A 22 50.52 -38.58 -19.49
C THR A 22 49.76 -39.48 -18.53
N ALA A 23 50.29 -40.65 -18.20
CA ALA A 23 49.74 -41.57 -17.19
C ALA A 23 50.76 -41.81 -16.06
N ILE A 24 50.41 -41.45 -14.82
CA ILE A 24 51.28 -41.59 -13.65
C ILE A 24 50.52 -42.29 -12.53
N GLY A 25 50.94 -43.50 -12.15
CA GLY A 25 50.34 -44.30 -11.09
C GLY A 25 50.13 -45.76 -11.49
N ASN A 26 49.94 -46.66 -10.52
CA ASN A 26 49.61 -48.05 -10.81
C ASN A 26 48.28 -48.12 -11.57
N SER A 27 48.24 -48.77 -12.74
CA SER A 27 47.06 -48.91 -13.60
C SER A 27 46.42 -47.59 -14.04
N ALA A 28 47.17 -46.47 -14.01
CA ALA A 28 46.70 -45.20 -14.56
C ALA A 28 46.54 -45.29 -16.08
N SER A 29 45.45 -44.76 -16.64
CA SER A 29 45.11 -44.84 -18.07
C SER A 29 44.84 -43.44 -18.65
N ALA A 30 45.75 -42.95 -19.49
CA ALA A 30 45.56 -41.72 -20.26
C ALA A 30 45.29 -42.11 -21.72
N ALA A 31 44.02 -42.40 -22.01
CA ALA A 31 43.60 -42.98 -23.28
C ALA A 31 43.28 -41.93 -24.36
N GLY A 32 42.83 -40.74 -23.94
CA GLY A 32 42.54 -39.66 -24.87
C GLY A 32 43.78 -38.91 -25.34
N ASP A 33 43.72 -38.33 -26.54
CA ASP A 33 44.78 -37.41 -27.00
C ASP A 33 44.88 -36.20 -26.06
N TYR A 34 46.11 -35.78 -25.74
CA TYR A 34 46.43 -34.69 -24.81
C TYR A 34 45.85 -34.89 -23.39
N SER A 35 45.54 -36.12 -23.01
CA SER A 35 44.96 -36.42 -21.70
C SER A 35 46.02 -36.60 -20.61
N THR A 36 45.62 -36.38 -19.36
CA THR A 36 46.48 -36.55 -18.18
C THR A 36 45.77 -37.38 -17.12
N ALA A 37 46.32 -38.51 -16.72
CA ALA A 37 45.82 -39.37 -15.65
C ALA A 37 46.90 -39.53 -14.57
N VAL A 38 46.65 -39.03 -13.36
CA VAL A 38 47.57 -39.07 -12.22
C VAL A 38 46.87 -39.69 -11.01
N GLY A 39 47.31 -40.87 -10.59
CA GLY A 39 46.76 -41.63 -9.47
C GLY A 39 46.57 -43.11 -9.79
N ASN A 40 46.50 -43.95 -8.76
CA ASN A 40 46.21 -45.37 -8.95
C ASN A 40 44.84 -45.56 -9.61
N SER A 41 44.79 -46.34 -10.69
CA SER A 41 43.56 -46.61 -11.46
C SER A 41 42.83 -45.33 -11.92
N SER A 42 43.54 -44.21 -12.06
CA SER A 42 42.99 -42.98 -12.65
C SER A 42 42.79 -43.17 -14.16
N ALA A 43 41.73 -42.62 -14.73
CA ALA A 43 41.41 -42.75 -16.15
C ALA A 43 41.02 -41.39 -16.77
N ALA A 44 41.80 -40.96 -17.75
CA ALA A 44 41.50 -39.81 -18.60
C ALA A 44 41.19 -40.32 -20.01
N SER A 45 39.91 -40.54 -20.28
CA SER A 45 39.45 -41.41 -21.38
C SER A 45 39.26 -40.69 -22.71
N ASN A 46 39.11 -39.36 -22.68
CA ASN A 46 38.78 -38.56 -23.87
C ASN A 46 39.78 -37.43 -24.12
N ARG A 47 39.68 -36.80 -25.30
CA ARG A 47 40.59 -35.74 -25.73
C ARG A 47 40.61 -34.59 -24.70
N ASN A 48 41.80 -34.07 -24.39
CA ASN A 48 42.02 -32.99 -23.41
C ASN A 48 41.50 -33.27 -21.98
N SER A 49 41.18 -34.53 -21.65
CA SER A 49 40.66 -34.88 -20.32
C SER A 49 41.78 -34.96 -19.28
N THR A 50 41.49 -34.57 -18.04
CA THR A 50 42.45 -34.60 -16.92
C THR A 50 41.84 -35.28 -15.71
N ALA A 51 42.42 -36.39 -15.25
CA ALA A 51 42.01 -37.11 -14.06
C ALA A 51 43.15 -37.07 -13.02
N ILE A 52 42.90 -36.51 -11.84
CA ILE A 52 43.89 -36.38 -10.77
C ILE A 52 43.29 -36.95 -9.48
N GLY A 53 43.79 -38.09 -9.03
CA GLY A 53 43.35 -38.82 -7.85
C GLY A 53 43.23 -40.32 -8.09
N SER A 54 43.32 -41.11 -7.02
CA SER A 54 43.08 -42.57 -7.11
C SER A 54 41.64 -42.83 -7.58
N ASN A 55 41.45 -43.66 -8.61
CA ASN A 55 40.14 -43.93 -9.21
C ASN A 55 39.41 -42.68 -9.73
N ALA A 56 40.11 -41.58 -10.02
CA ALA A 56 39.52 -40.42 -10.69
C ALA A 56 39.26 -40.75 -12.17
N ASN A 57 38.07 -40.42 -12.67
CA ASN A 57 37.63 -40.75 -14.03
C ASN A 57 37.17 -39.49 -14.77
N ALA A 58 38.00 -38.97 -15.67
CA ALA A 58 37.63 -37.91 -16.60
C ALA A 58 37.16 -38.55 -17.91
N LEU A 59 35.84 -38.66 -18.05
CA LEU A 59 35.19 -39.41 -19.13
C LEU A 59 34.72 -38.50 -20.26
N GLY A 60 34.47 -37.21 -20.04
CA GLY A 60 34.13 -36.27 -21.12
C GLY A 60 35.35 -35.68 -21.82
N ALA A 61 35.18 -35.17 -23.04
CA ALA A 61 36.19 -34.36 -23.72
C ALA A 61 36.35 -32.99 -23.01
N ASN A 62 37.59 -32.51 -22.92
CA ASN A 62 37.92 -31.27 -22.21
C ASN A 62 37.39 -31.23 -20.75
N SER A 63 37.32 -32.40 -20.10
CA SER A 63 36.81 -32.54 -18.73
C SER A 63 37.94 -32.70 -17.71
N VAL A 64 37.70 -32.32 -16.46
CA VAL A 64 38.66 -32.45 -15.37
C VAL A 64 38.00 -33.13 -14.17
N ALA A 65 38.52 -34.27 -13.73
CA ALA A 65 38.12 -34.95 -12.50
C ALA A 65 39.22 -34.79 -11.44
N ILE A 66 38.91 -34.10 -10.34
CA ILE A 66 39.87 -33.78 -9.26
C ILE A 66 39.44 -34.46 -7.96
N GLY A 67 40.34 -35.26 -7.39
CA GLY A 67 40.15 -36.00 -6.14
C GLY A 67 39.88 -37.49 -6.33
N SER A 68 40.14 -38.27 -5.28
CA SER A 68 39.92 -39.72 -5.28
C SER A 68 38.46 -40.08 -5.56
N GLY A 69 38.22 -40.96 -6.52
CA GLY A 69 36.87 -41.40 -6.92
C GLY A 69 36.02 -40.33 -7.61
N SER A 70 36.59 -39.18 -8.00
CA SER A 70 35.86 -38.16 -8.74
C SER A 70 35.56 -38.61 -10.17
N VAL A 71 34.40 -38.20 -10.70
CA VAL A 71 33.94 -38.54 -12.04
C VAL A 71 33.50 -37.27 -12.76
N ALA A 72 34.12 -36.98 -13.90
CA ALA A 72 33.72 -35.91 -14.81
C ALA A 72 33.14 -36.55 -16.09
N ALA A 73 31.82 -36.79 -16.09
CA ALA A 73 31.14 -37.55 -17.15
C ALA A 73 30.80 -36.72 -18.40
N GLY A 74 30.56 -35.42 -18.24
CA GLY A 74 30.23 -34.51 -19.35
C GLY A 74 31.44 -33.81 -19.94
N ASP A 75 31.27 -33.26 -21.14
CA ASP A 75 32.29 -32.44 -21.80
C ASP A 75 32.38 -31.05 -21.16
N ASN A 76 33.57 -30.43 -21.16
CA ASN A 76 33.81 -29.06 -20.68
C ASN A 76 33.40 -28.81 -19.21
N ILE A 77 33.58 -29.80 -18.32
CA ILE A 77 33.29 -29.64 -16.89
C ILE A 77 34.51 -29.89 -16.01
N VAL A 78 34.51 -29.30 -14.83
CA VAL A 78 35.38 -29.69 -13.72
C VAL A 78 34.52 -30.34 -12.63
N SER A 79 34.86 -31.57 -12.27
CA SER A 79 34.19 -32.31 -11.20
C SER A 79 35.15 -32.54 -10.03
N PHE A 80 34.71 -32.14 -8.84
CA PHE A 80 35.40 -32.39 -7.57
C PHE A 80 34.82 -33.58 -6.81
N GLY A 81 34.00 -34.41 -7.44
CA GLY A 81 33.27 -35.49 -6.79
C GLY A 81 32.64 -36.47 -7.78
N SER A 82 31.66 -37.22 -7.32
CA SER A 82 30.87 -38.17 -8.11
C SER A 82 29.40 -38.08 -7.68
N ASP A 83 28.54 -38.96 -8.19
CA ASP A 83 27.13 -39.01 -7.81
C ASP A 83 26.94 -39.22 -6.30
N THR A 84 27.80 -40.02 -5.67
CA THR A 84 27.76 -40.35 -4.24
C THR A 84 28.76 -39.57 -3.39
N ILE A 85 29.82 -39.02 -3.99
CA ILE A 85 30.87 -38.29 -3.28
C ILE A 85 30.75 -36.81 -3.59
N LYS A 86 30.39 -35.98 -2.61
CA LYS A 86 30.41 -34.52 -2.73
C LYS A 86 31.52 -33.94 -1.86
N ARG A 87 32.11 -32.84 -2.31
CA ARG A 87 33.15 -32.11 -1.56
C ARG A 87 32.72 -30.66 -1.41
N GLN A 88 33.04 -30.08 -0.25
CA GLN A 88 32.93 -28.64 -0.08
C GLN A 88 34.13 -27.97 -0.78
N LEU A 89 33.84 -26.91 -1.52
CA LEU A 89 34.87 -26.00 -2.03
C LEU A 89 35.01 -24.86 -1.02
N THR A 90 36.15 -24.80 -0.33
CA THR A 90 36.41 -23.84 0.75
C THR A 90 37.58 -22.91 0.40
N ASN A 91 37.72 -21.81 1.15
CA ASN A 91 38.71 -20.75 0.90
C ASN A 91 38.54 -20.04 -0.45
N VAL A 92 37.30 -19.93 -0.91
CA VAL A 92 36.92 -19.14 -2.09
C VAL A 92 36.76 -17.69 -1.64
N ALA A 93 37.49 -16.77 -2.26
CA ALA A 93 37.27 -15.33 -2.07
C ALA A 93 35.93 -14.92 -2.69
N ASP A 94 35.35 -13.85 -2.18
CA ASP A 94 34.09 -13.32 -2.71
C ASP A 94 34.20 -13.00 -4.21
N GLY A 95 33.25 -13.53 -4.99
CA GLY A 95 33.19 -13.30 -6.42
C GLY A 95 32.66 -11.90 -6.74
N GLY A 96 33.01 -11.35 -7.90
CA GLY A 96 32.40 -10.10 -8.34
C GLY A 96 30.91 -10.29 -8.64
N VAL A 97 30.02 -9.55 -7.97
CA VAL A 97 28.56 -9.62 -8.22
C VAL A 97 28.14 -8.44 -9.10
N TYR A 98 28.23 -8.62 -10.41
CA TYR A 98 27.82 -7.65 -11.44
C TYR A 98 27.39 -8.36 -12.72
N SER A 99 26.72 -7.65 -13.63
CA SER A 99 26.24 -8.22 -14.90
C SER A 99 27.41 -8.72 -15.75
N GLY A 100 27.35 -10.00 -16.15
CA GLY A 100 28.41 -10.64 -16.95
C GLY A 100 29.54 -11.29 -16.14
N SER A 101 29.51 -11.21 -14.80
CA SER A 101 30.46 -11.95 -13.97
C SER A 101 30.30 -13.47 -14.12
N SER A 102 31.42 -14.18 -14.07
CA SER A 102 31.49 -15.65 -14.09
C SER A 102 32.19 -16.21 -12.84
N ASP A 103 32.35 -15.39 -11.81
CA ASP A 103 33.01 -15.79 -10.57
C ASP A 103 32.11 -16.71 -9.74
N ALA A 104 32.72 -17.59 -8.95
CA ALA A 104 32.00 -18.35 -7.95
C ALA A 104 31.53 -17.40 -6.83
N VAL A 105 30.26 -17.47 -6.46
CA VAL A 105 29.69 -16.72 -5.34
C VAL A 105 29.85 -17.53 -4.05
N THR A 106 30.29 -16.89 -2.97
CA THR A 106 30.48 -17.55 -1.68
C THR A 106 29.19 -17.66 -0.88
N GLY A 107 29.18 -18.53 0.13
CA GLY A 107 28.05 -18.62 1.06
C GLY A 107 27.80 -17.32 1.84
N GLY A 108 28.84 -16.53 2.12
CA GLY A 108 28.72 -15.22 2.77
C GLY A 108 27.96 -14.22 1.91
N GLN A 109 28.31 -14.13 0.63
CA GLN A 109 27.63 -13.25 -0.33
C GLN A 109 26.14 -13.60 -0.49
N LEU A 110 25.81 -14.89 -0.52
CA LEU A 110 24.41 -15.33 -0.56
C LEU A 110 23.67 -15.05 0.76
N TRP A 111 24.34 -15.24 1.91
CA TRP A 111 23.78 -14.92 3.21
C TRP A 111 23.45 -13.43 3.36
N ASP A 112 24.33 -12.54 2.89
CA ASP A 112 24.07 -11.10 2.87
C ASP A 112 22.83 -10.76 2.04
N ALA A 113 22.62 -11.44 0.90
CA ALA A 113 21.42 -11.28 0.10
C ALA A 113 20.16 -11.74 0.87
N TYR A 114 20.23 -12.88 1.58
CA TYR A 114 19.12 -13.36 2.42
C TYR A 114 18.77 -12.37 3.56
N GLN A 115 19.76 -11.78 4.22
CA GLN A 115 19.52 -10.79 5.29
C GLN A 115 18.83 -9.53 4.78
N ARG A 116 19.19 -9.07 3.57
CA ARG A 116 18.53 -7.93 2.91
C ARG A 116 17.06 -8.23 2.62
N MET A 117 16.75 -9.44 2.15
CA MET A 117 15.36 -9.86 1.93
C MET A 117 14.56 -9.90 3.23
N GLY A 118 15.13 -10.42 4.32
CA GLY A 118 14.46 -10.42 5.63
C GLY A 118 14.15 -9.01 6.15
N THR A 119 15.03 -8.04 5.89
CA THR A 119 14.77 -6.64 6.24
C THR A 119 13.62 -6.06 5.40
N MET A 120 13.58 -6.38 4.11
CA MET A 120 12.50 -5.95 3.21
C MET A 120 11.14 -6.51 3.65
N GLU A 121 11.09 -7.77 4.08
CA GLU A 121 9.88 -8.41 4.60
C GLU A 121 9.32 -7.67 5.84
N ASN A 122 10.18 -7.33 6.80
CA ASN A 122 9.79 -6.57 7.98
C ASN A 122 9.27 -5.16 7.64
N ASN A 123 9.89 -4.49 6.67
CA ASN A 123 9.43 -3.18 6.22
C ASN A 123 8.03 -3.27 5.59
N ILE A 124 7.78 -4.31 4.78
CA ILE A 124 6.47 -4.55 4.17
C ILE A 124 5.41 -4.77 5.24
N TYR A 125 5.67 -5.60 6.26
CA TYR A 125 4.67 -5.81 7.33
C TYR A 125 4.31 -4.51 8.05
N ARG A 126 5.31 -3.67 8.38
CA ARG A 126 5.05 -2.39 9.04
C ARG A 126 4.24 -1.43 8.16
N GLU A 127 4.56 -1.35 6.87
CA GLU A 127 3.82 -0.51 5.94
C GLU A 127 2.38 -1.01 5.74
N MET A 128 2.17 -2.32 5.73
CA MET A 128 0.83 -2.92 5.67
C MET A 128 0.00 -2.67 6.93
N ASP A 129 0.62 -2.71 8.12
CA ASP A 129 -0.06 -2.38 9.37
C ASP A 129 -0.47 -0.91 9.41
N ASN A 130 0.43 0.00 9.03
CA ASN A 130 0.12 1.42 8.90
C ASN A 130 -1.04 1.66 7.91
N LEU A 131 -1.00 1.02 6.73
CA LEU A 131 -2.08 1.16 5.75
C LEU A 131 -3.43 0.65 6.28
N ARG A 132 -3.41 -0.43 7.07
CA ARG A 132 -4.63 -0.96 7.69
C ARG A 132 -5.20 0.03 8.72
N GLU A 133 -4.34 0.68 9.48
CA GLU A 133 -4.69 1.74 10.43
C GLU A 133 -5.29 2.95 9.69
N ASP A 134 -4.63 3.46 8.64
CA ASP A 134 -5.14 4.54 7.79
C ASP A 134 -6.53 4.23 7.20
N ILE A 135 -6.73 3.00 6.73
CA ILE A 135 -8.04 2.56 6.20
C ILE A 135 -9.10 2.55 7.30
N ASN A 136 -8.74 2.13 8.52
CA ASN A 136 -9.66 2.13 9.64
C ASN A 136 -10.07 3.56 10.01
N ILE A 137 -9.10 4.47 10.07
CA ILE A 137 -9.29 5.91 10.32
C ILE A 137 -10.23 6.52 9.26
N VAL A 138 -9.94 6.31 7.97
CA VAL A 138 -10.78 6.79 6.86
C VAL A 138 -12.19 6.20 6.93
N GLY A 139 -12.32 4.93 7.30
CA GLY A 139 -13.62 4.28 7.49
C GLY A 139 -14.45 4.95 8.58
N ALA A 140 -13.84 5.26 9.73
CA ALA A 140 -14.51 5.94 10.84
C ALA A 140 -14.92 7.36 10.46
N HIS A 141 -14.02 8.12 9.81
CA HIS A 141 -14.31 9.45 9.27
C HIS A 141 -15.50 9.43 8.31
N ALA A 142 -15.48 8.53 7.33
CA ALA A 142 -16.55 8.41 6.34
C ALA A 142 -17.88 8.08 7.01
N ALA A 143 -17.89 7.16 7.98
CA ALA A 143 -19.08 6.85 8.76
C ALA A 143 -19.60 8.08 9.52
N ALA A 144 -18.74 8.83 10.20
CA ALA A 144 -19.11 10.00 10.98
C ALA A 144 -19.68 11.11 10.09
N LEU A 145 -18.94 11.45 9.03
CA LEU A 145 -19.35 12.44 8.05
C LEU A 145 -20.67 12.06 7.38
N SER A 146 -20.91 10.78 7.07
CA SER A 146 -22.16 10.32 6.45
C SER A 146 -23.39 10.55 7.34
N GLY A 147 -23.23 10.51 8.66
CA GLY A 147 -24.30 10.74 9.63
C GLY A 147 -24.72 12.21 9.76
N LEU A 148 -23.95 13.15 9.22
CA LEU A 148 -24.28 14.57 9.25
C LEU A 148 -25.46 14.88 8.33
N HIS A 149 -26.58 15.32 8.92
CA HIS A 149 -27.79 15.70 8.22
C HIS A 149 -28.29 17.10 8.66
N PRO A 150 -28.89 17.88 7.76
CA PRO A 150 -29.55 19.12 8.13
C PRO A 150 -30.87 18.83 8.86
N ILE A 151 -31.37 19.82 9.60
CA ILE A 151 -32.78 19.83 10.02
C ILE A 151 -33.67 20.40 8.90
N GLN A 152 -34.98 20.30 9.06
CA GLN A 152 -35.94 20.78 8.07
C GLN A 152 -35.78 22.29 7.86
N TYR A 153 -35.92 22.73 6.59
CA TYR A 153 -35.80 24.14 6.22
C TYR A 153 -36.72 25.05 7.04
N ASP A 154 -36.12 26.10 7.60
CA ASP A 154 -36.79 27.20 8.27
C ASP A 154 -36.27 28.53 7.67
N PRO A 155 -37.13 29.38 7.08
CA PRO A 155 -36.72 30.67 6.50
C PRO A 155 -35.99 31.59 7.48
N ASP A 156 -36.35 31.52 8.77
CA ASP A 156 -35.78 32.38 9.80
C ASP A 156 -34.46 31.81 10.37
N MET A 157 -34.18 30.52 10.11
CA MET A 157 -32.97 29.81 10.52
C MET A 157 -32.35 29.03 9.33
N PRO A 158 -31.80 29.73 8.31
CA PRO A 158 -31.29 29.10 7.08
C PRO A 158 -29.98 28.32 7.29
N THR A 159 -29.25 28.57 8.38
CA THR A 159 -28.00 27.87 8.71
C THR A 159 -28.25 26.88 9.84
N THR A 160 -27.88 25.63 9.64
CA THR A 160 -28.05 24.55 10.63
C THR A 160 -26.71 23.88 10.91
N LEU A 161 -26.50 23.47 12.17
CA LEU A 161 -25.36 22.66 12.58
C LEU A 161 -25.78 21.22 12.81
N SER A 162 -24.88 20.28 12.53
CA SER A 162 -25.04 18.85 12.79
C SER A 162 -23.77 18.31 13.40
N ALA A 163 -23.90 17.27 14.22
CA ALA A 163 -22.80 16.50 14.75
C ALA A 163 -23.11 15.02 14.61
N ALA A 164 -22.09 14.21 14.35
CA ALA A 164 -22.22 12.78 14.18
C ALA A 164 -20.98 12.06 14.70
N VAL A 165 -21.15 10.80 15.07
CA VAL A 165 -20.05 9.91 15.46
C VAL A 165 -20.07 8.73 14.50
N GLY A 166 -18.90 8.34 14.03
CA GLY A 166 -18.69 7.21 13.14
C GLY A 166 -17.68 6.26 13.74
N THR A 167 -17.87 4.98 13.49
CA THR A 167 -16.94 3.96 13.92
C THR A 167 -16.66 3.04 12.76
N TYR A 168 -15.43 2.52 12.69
CA TYR A 168 -15.09 1.47 11.75
C TYR A 168 -14.03 0.58 12.38
N ARG A 169 -14.42 -0.67 12.65
CA ARG A 169 -13.64 -1.60 13.46
C ARG A 169 -13.30 -0.98 14.83
N ASP A 170 -12.04 -0.74 15.11
CA ASP A 170 -11.48 -0.25 16.36
C ASP A 170 -11.29 1.28 16.40
N GLU A 171 -11.52 1.98 15.28
CA GLU A 171 -11.40 3.44 15.21
C GLU A 171 -12.73 4.19 15.35
N TYR A 172 -12.65 5.39 15.93
CA TYR A 172 -13.79 6.28 16.19
C TYR A 172 -13.50 7.68 15.67
N ALA A 173 -14.47 8.26 14.96
CA ALA A 173 -14.38 9.63 14.50
C ALA A 173 -15.61 10.44 14.91
N VAL A 174 -15.38 11.73 15.20
CA VAL A 174 -16.42 12.70 15.47
C VAL A 174 -16.45 13.70 14.34
N ALA A 175 -17.63 13.94 13.79
CA ALA A 175 -17.85 14.88 12.70
C ALA A 175 -18.75 16.03 13.14
N VAL A 176 -18.47 17.21 12.61
CA VAL A 176 -19.33 18.40 12.69
C VAL A 176 -19.59 18.92 11.29
N GLY A 177 -20.81 19.40 11.06
CA GLY A 177 -21.26 19.89 9.77
C GLY A 177 -22.05 21.17 9.88
N VAL A 178 -21.91 22.02 8.88
CA VAL A 178 -22.71 23.23 8.69
C VAL A 178 -23.46 23.09 7.37
N PHE A 179 -24.75 23.37 7.41
CA PHE A 179 -25.62 23.37 6.23
C PHE A 179 -26.24 24.74 6.11
N HIS A 180 -26.28 25.30 4.90
CA HIS A 180 -26.85 26.62 4.65
C HIS A 180 -27.80 26.56 3.46
N TYR A 181 -29.07 26.86 3.72
CA TYR A 181 -30.10 27.00 2.70
C TYR A 181 -30.07 28.41 2.13
N THR A 182 -29.73 28.54 0.84
CA THR A 182 -29.85 29.84 0.14
C THR A 182 -31.27 30.09 -0.33
N ARG A 183 -32.03 29.00 -0.54
CA ARG A 183 -33.45 28.95 -0.94
C ARG A 183 -34.05 27.65 -0.40
N GLU A 184 -35.38 27.53 -0.41
CA GLU A 184 -36.10 26.27 -0.13
C GLU A 184 -35.59 25.07 -0.94
N THR A 185 -35.00 25.34 -2.12
CA THR A 185 -34.58 24.32 -3.08
C THR A 185 -33.08 24.13 -3.20
N VAL A 186 -32.24 24.94 -2.54
CA VAL A 186 -30.78 24.91 -2.71
C VAL A 186 -30.10 24.98 -1.35
N MET A 187 -29.31 23.94 -1.03
CA MET A 187 -28.56 23.85 0.21
C MET A 187 -27.08 23.56 -0.07
N PHE A 188 -26.19 24.33 0.56
CA PHE A 188 -24.77 24.01 0.63
C PHE A 188 -24.47 23.29 1.94
N ASN A 189 -23.53 22.35 1.91
CA ASN A 189 -23.06 21.67 3.11
C ASN A 189 -21.53 21.62 3.15
N LEU A 190 -21.02 21.75 4.36
CA LEU A 190 -19.61 21.63 4.72
C LEU A 190 -19.54 20.71 5.95
N GLY A 191 -18.53 19.86 6.02
CA GLY A 191 -18.30 19.02 7.19
C GLY A 191 -16.84 18.74 7.40
N ALA A 192 -16.44 18.58 8.65
CA ALA A 192 -15.12 18.17 9.06
C ALA A 192 -15.25 17.10 10.15
N SER A 193 -14.28 16.20 10.22
CA SER A 193 -14.25 15.14 11.22
C SER A 193 -12.85 14.88 11.69
N ILE A 194 -12.72 14.49 12.96
CA ILE A 194 -11.47 14.14 13.63
C ILE A 194 -11.56 12.70 14.15
N CYS A 195 -10.48 11.91 14.02
CA CYS A 195 -10.40 10.53 14.51
C CYS A 195 -9.62 10.43 15.84
N SER A 196 -9.63 9.25 16.47
CA SER A 196 -8.89 8.96 17.72
C SER A 196 -7.41 9.34 17.66
N ASP A 197 -6.78 9.13 16.50
CA ASP A 197 -5.35 9.40 16.27
C ASP A 197 -5.05 10.86 15.86
N GLY A 198 -6.08 11.71 15.82
CA GLY A 198 -5.93 13.14 15.53
C GLY A 198 -5.99 13.50 14.04
N ASP A 199 -6.12 12.52 13.16
CA ASP A 199 -6.34 12.73 11.73
C ASP A 199 -7.64 13.49 11.45
N LEU A 200 -7.62 14.27 10.34
CA LEU A 200 -8.72 15.13 9.92
C LEU A 200 -9.21 14.74 8.52
N MET A 201 -10.53 14.63 8.34
CA MET A 201 -11.18 14.51 7.04
C MET A 201 -12.24 15.60 6.84
N GLY A 202 -12.40 16.09 5.62
CA GLY A 202 -13.39 17.12 5.26
C GLY A 202 -14.31 16.69 4.11
N ARG A 203 -15.51 17.27 4.08
CA ARG A 203 -16.46 17.17 2.96
C ARG A 203 -17.09 18.51 2.62
N ALA A 204 -17.48 18.67 1.37
CA ALA A 204 -18.27 19.80 0.89
C ALA A 204 -19.24 19.33 -0.20
N GLY A 205 -20.43 19.92 -0.28
CA GLY A 205 -21.42 19.55 -1.28
C GLY A 205 -22.56 20.56 -1.46
N VAL A 206 -23.35 20.33 -2.49
CA VAL A 206 -24.57 21.09 -2.80
C VAL A 206 -25.72 20.13 -3.07
N SER A 207 -26.90 20.44 -2.54
CA SER A 207 -28.12 19.64 -2.72
C SER A 207 -29.22 20.50 -3.32
N PHE A 208 -30.00 19.90 -4.22
CA PHE A 208 -31.14 20.54 -4.87
C PHE A 208 -32.43 19.78 -4.56
N ALA A 209 -33.46 20.48 -4.10
CA ALA A 209 -34.77 19.87 -3.95
C ALA A 209 -35.48 19.82 -5.31
N VAL A 210 -35.95 18.62 -5.71
CA VAL A 210 -36.66 18.40 -6.97
C VAL A 210 -38.09 17.94 -6.67
N GLY A 211 -39.08 18.77 -7.02
CA GLY A 211 -40.51 18.50 -6.81
C GLY A 211 -41.36 19.77 -6.74
N LYS A 212 -42.68 19.66 -6.97
CA LYS A 212 -43.61 20.79 -6.76
C LYS A 212 -43.77 21.01 -5.25
N GLY A 213 -43.33 22.17 -4.75
CA GLY A 213 -43.55 22.58 -3.37
C GLY A 213 -45.02 22.40 -2.96
N GLY A 214 -45.26 21.58 -1.94
CA GLY A 214 -46.61 21.23 -1.51
C GLY A 214 -47.40 22.45 -1.02
N GLU A 215 -48.73 22.32 -0.99
CA GLU A 215 -49.70 23.37 -0.59
C GLU A 215 -49.38 24.10 0.72
N LYS A 216 -48.55 23.51 1.60
CA LYS A 216 -48.10 24.11 2.87
C LYS A 216 -47.30 25.41 2.69
N SER A 217 -46.52 25.56 1.61
CA SER A 217 -45.78 26.80 1.30
C SER A 217 -46.74 27.95 0.94
N LYS A 218 -47.76 27.66 0.11
CA LYS A 218 -48.81 28.62 -0.25
C LYS A 218 -49.69 29.01 0.95
N LYS A 219 -49.97 28.08 1.85
CA LYS A 219 -50.76 28.33 3.06
C LYS A 219 -50.03 29.28 4.03
N ARG A 220 -48.72 29.08 4.27
CA ARG A 220 -47.91 29.98 5.11
C ARG A 220 -47.76 31.38 4.50
N ALA A 221 -47.55 31.49 3.19
CA ALA A 221 -47.51 32.79 2.51
C ALA A 221 -48.86 33.53 2.62
N LYS A 222 -49.97 32.79 2.54
CA LYS A 222 -51.33 33.35 2.69
C LYS A 222 -51.66 33.73 4.13
N ASP A 223 -51.24 32.91 5.10
CA ASP A 223 -51.41 33.18 6.53
C ASP A 223 -50.57 34.39 6.97
N ALA A 224 -49.33 34.51 6.51
CA ALA A 224 -48.46 35.68 6.75
C ALA A 224 -49.04 36.96 6.13
N ALA A 225 -49.49 36.90 4.87
CA ALA A 225 -50.16 38.03 4.23
C ALA A 225 -51.46 38.43 4.96
N SER A 226 -52.20 37.46 5.50
CA SER A 226 -53.41 37.72 6.29
C SER A 226 -53.12 38.32 7.67
N MET A 227 -52.01 37.93 8.30
CA MET A 227 -51.54 38.55 9.55
C MET A 227 -51.04 39.98 9.32
N GLN A 228 -50.28 40.22 8.25
CA GLN A 228 -49.84 41.56 7.85
C GLN A 228 -51.06 42.48 7.69
N LYS A 229 -52.06 42.02 6.94
CA LYS A 229 -53.31 42.77 6.75
C LYS A 229 -54.06 43.04 8.06
N ARG A 230 -54.10 42.06 8.99
CA ARG A 230 -54.70 42.26 10.33
C ARG A 230 -53.92 43.24 11.18
N MET A 231 -52.60 43.30 11.06
CA MET A 231 -51.76 44.28 11.75
C MET A 231 -52.02 45.70 11.22
N ASP A 232 -52.07 45.86 9.89
CA ASP A 232 -52.39 47.16 9.27
C ASP A 232 -53.81 47.63 9.67
N GLU A 233 -54.79 46.72 9.69
CA GLU A 233 -56.16 47.01 10.15
C GLU A 233 -56.20 47.37 11.65
N MET A 234 -55.39 46.71 12.48
CA MET A 234 -55.30 46.99 13.92
C MET A 234 -54.62 48.34 14.19
N GLU A 235 -53.58 48.71 13.44
CA GLU A 235 -52.95 50.03 13.50
C GLU A 235 -53.93 51.15 13.11
N ALA A 236 -54.72 50.94 12.06
CA ALA A 236 -55.76 51.87 11.66
C ALA A 236 -56.85 52.03 12.74
N MET A 237 -57.26 50.93 13.39
CA MET A 237 -58.23 50.96 14.48
C MET A 237 -57.69 51.69 15.72
N LEU A 238 -56.41 51.44 16.08
CA LEU A 238 -55.72 52.14 17.16
C LEU A 238 -55.67 53.66 16.93
N THR A 239 -55.35 54.06 15.69
CA THR A 239 -55.29 55.49 15.32
C THR A 239 -56.65 56.16 15.48
N LYS A 240 -57.73 55.52 15.00
CA LYS A 240 -59.09 56.03 15.13
C LYS A 240 -59.55 56.11 16.60
N LEU A 241 -59.19 55.13 17.42
CA LEU A 241 -59.52 55.10 18.84
C LEU A 241 -58.78 56.20 19.64
N MET A 242 -57.55 56.52 19.24
CA MET A 242 -56.80 57.66 19.79
C MET A 242 -57.49 58.99 19.44
N GLU A 243 -57.93 59.14 18.20
CA GLU A 243 -58.64 60.34 17.74
C GLU A 243 -59.98 60.53 18.46
N GLU A 244 -60.76 59.46 18.62
CA GLU A 244 -62.04 59.48 19.35
C GLU A 244 -61.84 59.78 20.84
N ASN A 245 -60.80 59.23 21.47
CA ASN A 245 -60.44 59.59 22.85
C ASN A 245 -60.05 61.06 22.99
N GLU A 246 -59.36 61.63 22.01
CA GLU A 246 -58.97 63.03 22.05
C GLU A 246 -60.18 63.95 21.86
N GLN A 247 -61.12 63.60 20.99
CA GLN A 247 -62.42 64.28 20.86
C GLN A 247 -63.26 64.19 22.15
N ASN A 248 -63.28 63.02 22.79
CA ASN A 248 -63.97 62.83 24.07
C ASN A 248 -63.35 63.69 25.17
N LYS A 249 -62.01 63.82 25.24
CA LYS A 249 -61.36 64.74 26.17
C LYS A 249 -61.76 66.18 25.92
N GLN A 250 -61.79 66.63 24.67
CA GLN A 250 -62.23 68.00 24.35
C GLN A 250 -63.69 68.24 24.74
N THR A 251 -64.57 67.27 24.48
CA THR A 251 -65.99 67.34 24.87
C THR A 251 -66.16 67.40 26.40
N ILE A 252 -65.36 66.65 27.17
CA ILE A 252 -65.35 66.70 28.64
C ILE A 252 -64.88 68.08 29.13
N ILE A 253 -63.84 68.65 28.52
CA ILE A 253 -63.36 70.00 28.85
C ILE A 253 -64.45 71.03 28.57
N GLU A 254 -65.13 70.93 27.43
CA GLU A 254 -66.21 71.84 27.05
C GLU A 254 -67.43 71.73 27.98
N LEU A 255 -67.86 70.51 28.32
CA LEU A 255 -68.92 70.26 29.30
C LEU A 255 -68.56 70.77 30.71
N THR A 256 -67.31 70.63 31.13
CA THR A 256 -66.83 71.11 32.43
C THR A 256 -66.83 72.65 32.46
N SER A 257 -66.40 73.30 31.38
CA SER A 257 -66.46 74.77 31.25
C SER A 257 -67.89 75.32 31.25
N GLN A 258 -68.85 74.60 30.66
CA GLN A 258 -70.28 74.97 30.69
C GLN A 258 -70.91 74.78 32.08
N LEU A 259 -70.40 73.83 32.87
CA LEU A 259 -70.81 73.60 34.27
C LEU A 259 -70.27 74.70 35.20
N GLU A 260 -69.05 75.17 34.97
CA GLU A 260 -68.44 76.27 35.73
C GLU A 260 -69.10 77.63 35.42
N ALA A 261 -69.61 77.85 34.21
CA ALA A 261 -70.33 79.08 33.85
C ALA A 261 -71.78 79.17 34.39
N LYS A 262 -72.28 78.11 35.05
CA LYS A 262 -73.64 78.03 35.60
C LYS A 262 -73.71 78.10 37.14
N ASN A 263 -72.58 78.29 37.81
CA ASN A 263 -72.46 78.59 39.25
C ASN A 263 -71.95 80.01 39.46
#